data_AF-A0A3B9KT28-F1
#
_entry.id   AF-A0A3B9KT28-F1
#
_cell.length_a   1.000
_cell.length_b   1.000
_cell.length_c   1.000
_cell.angle_alpha   90.00
_cell.angle_beta   90.00
_cell.angle_gamma   90.00
#
_symmetry.space_group_name_H-M   'P 1'
#
loop_
_entity.id
_entity.type
_entity.pdbx_description
1 polymer ?
#
loop_
_entity_poly.entity_id
_entity_poly.type
_entity_poly.pdbx_seq_one_letter_code
_entity_poly.pdbx_strand_id
1 'polypeptide(L)'
;MMSESKIKKVSIVISKGSLDGVYPGLIMANGARMEGIETTVFFTFFGLEAIMKKKADKIKVATVGNPAMHMPSLLGIIPGISAFATHKMKKEMEKLDIPPVGEFIEMLSDAGAELYAC
;
A
#
# COMPACT_ATOMS: atom_id res chain seq x y z
N MET A 1 18.69 -32.86 -8.65
CA MET A 1 18.08 -31.72 -7.92
C MET A 1 17.42 -30.83 -8.95
N MET A 2 16.09 -30.77 -8.98
CA MET A 2 15.37 -29.83 -9.85
C MET A 2 15.84 -28.42 -9.48
N SER A 3 16.39 -27.69 -10.44
CA SER A 3 16.52 -26.25 -10.34
C SER A 3 15.11 -25.68 -10.30
N GLU A 4 14.60 -25.37 -9.10
CA GLU A 4 13.34 -24.65 -8.97
C GLU A 4 13.44 -23.36 -9.79
N SER A 5 12.47 -23.16 -10.67
CA SER A 5 12.40 -21.98 -11.53
C SER A 5 12.12 -20.75 -10.67
N LYS A 6 13.18 -20.10 -10.16
CA LYS A 6 13.08 -18.86 -9.36
C LYS A 6 12.31 -17.81 -10.17
N ILE A 7 11.31 -17.18 -9.56
CA ILE A 7 10.52 -16.10 -10.17
C ILE A 7 11.50 -14.97 -10.54
N LYS A 8 11.49 -14.57 -11.81
CA LYS A 8 12.41 -13.54 -12.34
C LYS A 8 11.77 -12.16 -12.40
N LYS A 9 10.47 -12.10 -12.68
CA LYS A 9 9.71 -10.86 -12.83
C LYS A 9 8.36 -10.97 -12.12
N VAL A 10 7.87 -9.87 -11.57
CA VAL A 10 6.53 -9.76 -11.00
C VAL A 10 5.90 -8.43 -11.40
N SER A 11 4.58 -8.45 -11.64
CA SER A 11 3.78 -7.25 -11.84
C SER A 11 2.71 -7.19 -10.74
N ILE A 12 2.68 -6.09 -10.00
CA ILE A 12 1.78 -5.86 -8.88
C ILE A 12 0.82 -4.73 -9.26
N VAL A 13 -0.48 -5.01 -9.19
CA VAL A 13 -1.52 -4.03 -9.50
C VAL A 13 -2.09 -3.45 -8.20
N ILE A 14 -1.97 -2.13 -8.03
CA ILE A 14 -2.56 -1.40 -6.91
C ILE A 14 -3.79 -0.65 -7.44
N SER A 15 -4.98 -1.17 -7.11
CA SER A 15 -6.26 -0.62 -7.57
C SER A 15 -7.12 0.03 -6.46
N LYS A 16 -6.74 -0.20 -5.20
CA LYS A 16 -7.44 0.31 -4.01
C LYS A 16 -6.75 1.56 -3.48
N GLY A 17 -7.55 2.53 -3.03
CA GLY A 17 -7.07 3.82 -2.54
C GLY A 17 -7.09 3.98 -1.02
N SER A 18 -7.36 2.93 -0.24
CA SER A 18 -7.26 2.95 1.23
C SER A 18 -5.90 2.42 1.70
N LEU A 19 -5.46 2.79 2.91
CA LEU A 19 -4.15 2.36 3.41
C LEU A 19 -3.99 0.83 3.42
N ASP A 20 -5.03 0.12 3.86
CA ASP A 20 -5.10 -1.34 3.89
C ASP A 20 -5.14 -1.99 2.50
N GLY A 21 -5.41 -1.22 1.45
CA GLY A 21 -5.33 -1.68 0.06
C GLY A 21 -4.01 -1.34 -0.63
N VAL A 22 -3.39 -0.21 -0.29
CA VAL A 22 -2.13 0.25 -0.90
C VAL A 22 -0.92 -0.47 -0.32
N TYR A 23 -0.82 -0.54 1.02
CA TYR A 23 0.37 -1.07 1.68
C TYR A 23 0.72 -2.52 1.33
N PRO A 24 -0.24 -3.47 1.19
CA PRO A 24 0.10 -4.83 0.80
C PRO A 24 0.86 -4.88 -0.53
N GLY A 25 0.46 -4.07 -1.52
CA GLY A 25 1.13 -4.00 -2.81
C GLY A 25 2.55 -3.46 -2.69
N LEU A 26 2.74 -2.38 -1.92
CA LEU A 26 4.07 -1.77 -1.71
C LEU A 26 5.02 -2.69 -0.94
N ILE A 27 4.52 -3.35 0.11
CA ILE A 27 5.30 -4.32 0.92
C ILE A 27 5.74 -5.51 0.05
N MET A 28 4.83 -6.07 -0.75
CA MET A 28 5.15 -7.17 -1.65
C MET A 28 6.15 -6.75 -2.74
N ALA A 29 5.99 -5.55 -3.29
CA ALA A 29 6.93 -5.00 -4.27
C ALA A 29 8.33 -4.85 -3.67
N ASN A 30 8.42 -4.35 -2.43
CA ASN A 30 9.69 -4.18 -1.75
C ASN A 30 10.35 -5.54 -1.46
N GLY A 31 9.59 -6.51 -0.96
CA GLY A 31 10.09 -7.87 -0.76
C GLY A 31 10.60 -8.51 -2.05
N ALA A 32 9.88 -8.33 -3.16
CA ALA A 32 10.32 -8.82 -4.47
C ALA A 32 11.63 -8.15 -4.92
N ARG A 33 11.77 -6.82 -4.75
CA ARG A 33 13.03 -6.11 -5.04
C ARG A 33 14.19 -6.59 -4.17
N MET A 34 13.95 -6.83 -2.87
CA MET A 34 14.97 -7.37 -1.95
C MET A 34 15.46 -8.76 -2.37
N GLU A 35 14.59 -9.57 -2.96
CA GLU A 35 14.93 -10.90 -3.51
C GLU A 35 15.61 -10.85 -4.89
N GLY A 36 15.84 -9.65 -5.44
CA GLY A 36 16.43 -9.44 -6.76
C GLY A 36 15.47 -9.71 -7.92
N ILE A 37 14.16 -9.73 -7.67
CA ILE A 37 13.12 -9.94 -8.69
C ILE A 37 12.85 -8.61 -9.39
N GLU A 38 12.80 -8.63 -10.72
CA GLU A 38 12.36 -7.47 -11.51
C GLU A 38 10.90 -7.18 -11.19
N THR A 39 10.60 -5.98 -10.71
CA THR A 39 9.29 -5.67 -10.15
C THR A 39 8.70 -4.47 -10.85
N THR A 40 7.48 -4.66 -11.36
CA THR A 40 6.63 -3.60 -11.90
C THR A 40 5.47 -3.35 -10.93
N VAL A 41 5.17 -2.09 -10.64
CA VAL A 41 3.99 -1.68 -9.87
C VAL A 41 3.11 -0.81 -10.75
N PHE A 42 1.90 -1.29 -11.05
CA PHE A 42 0.92 -0.60 -11.87
C PHE A 42 -0.21 -0.04 -11.00
N PHE A 43 -0.32 1.28 -10.95
CA PHE A 43 -1.35 2.01 -10.20
C PHE A 43 -2.54 2.31 -11.11
N THR A 44 -3.74 1.91 -10.70
CA THR A 44 -4.97 2.13 -11.49
C THR A 44 -6.17 2.43 -10.60
N PHE A 45 -7.25 2.95 -11.17
CA PHE A 45 -8.47 3.36 -10.47
C PHE A 45 -8.15 4.22 -9.23
N PHE A 46 -8.57 3.78 -8.04
CA PHE A 46 -8.36 4.48 -6.78
C PHE A 46 -6.91 4.37 -6.28
N GLY A 47 -6.14 3.39 -6.78
CA GLY A 47 -4.72 3.23 -6.46
C GLY A 47 -3.85 4.39 -6.96
N LEU A 48 -4.31 5.17 -7.95
CA LEU A 48 -3.62 6.38 -8.40
C LEU A 48 -3.43 7.41 -7.27
N GLU A 49 -4.29 7.41 -6.23
CA GLU A 49 -4.12 8.32 -5.10
C GLU A 49 -2.79 8.12 -4.36
N ALA A 50 -2.23 6.90 -4.41
CA ALA A 50 -0.96 6.57 -3.77
C ALA A 50 0.23 7.33 -4.39
N ILE A 51 0.20 7.60 -5.69
CA ILE A 51 1.28 8.29 -6.43
C ILE A 51 1.02 9.80 -6.61
N MET A 52 -0.12 10.31 -6.12
CA MET A 52 -0.44 11.74 -6.19
C MET A 52 0.19 12.48 -5.00
N LYS A 53 1.18 13.35 -5.26
CA LYS A 53 1.89 14.15 -4.21
C LYS A 53 0.98 14.84 -3.19
N LYS A 54 -0.22 15.29 -3.60
CA LYS A 54 -1.17 15.98 -2.70
C LYS A 54 -2.02 15.03 -1.84
N LYS A 55 -2.07 13.75 -2.19
CA LYS A 55 -2.97 12.75 -1.61
C LYS A 55 -2.27 11.58 -0.93
N ALA A 56 -1.10 11.15 -1.42
CA ALA A 56 -0.38 9.95 -0.95
C ALA A 56 -0.32 9.84 0.59
N ASP A 57 0.12 10.91 1.26
CA ASP A 57 0.26 10.90 2.73
C ASP A 57 -1.05 11.16 3.49
N LYS A 58 -2.14 11.45 2.78
CA LYS A 58 -3.47 11.73 3.33
C LYS A 58 -4.44 10.57 3.15
N ILE A 59 -3.99 9.46 2.55
CA ILE A 59 -4.79 8.24 2.42
C ILE A 59 -5.20 7.75 3.82
N LYS A 60 -6.44 7.29 3.90
CA LYS A 60 -7.08 6.85 5.15
C LYS A 60 -7.46 5.38 5.09
N VAL A 61 -7.67 4.80 6.26
CA VAL A 61 -8.31 3.50 6.41
C VAL A 61 -9.79 3.64 6.05
N ALA A 62 -10.31 2.68 5.29
CA ALA A 62 -11.74 2.57 5.04
C ALA A 62 -12.43 2.06 6.32
N THR A 63 -13.23 2.92 6.97
CA THR A 63 -13.96 2.56 8.20
C THR A 63 -15.40 2.13 7.97
N VAL A 64 -15.96 2.42 6.80
CA VAL A 64 -17.30 2.00 6.37
C VAL A 64 -17.16 0.93 5.32
N GLY A 65 -17.91 -0.17 5.47
CA GLY A 65 -17.87 -1.26 4.49
C GLY A 65 -16.57 -2.05 4.46
N ASN A 66 -15.71 -1.89 5.49
CA ASN A 66 -14.50 -2.69 5.68
C ASN A 66 -14.72 -3.76 6.76
N PRO A 67 -14.92 -5.04 6.38
CA PRO A 67 -15.13 -6.12 7.35
C PRO A 67 -13.95 -6.33 8.31
N ALA A 68 -12.73 -5.98 7.88
CA ALA A 68 -11.51 -6.18 8.68
C ALA A 68 -11.41 -5.23 9.88
N MET A 69 -12.20 -4.14 9.90
CA MET A 69 -12.25 -3.25 11.07
C MET A 69 -12.95 -3.89 12.27
N HIS A 70 -13.72 -4.97 12.06
CA HIS A 70 -14.55 -5.60 13.10
C HIS A 70 -15.43 -4.60 13.88
N MET A 71 -15.79 -3.49 13.24
CA MET A 71 -16.69 -2.48 13.77
C MET A 71 -17.97 -2.49 12.93
N PRO A 72 -19.16 -2.35 13.55
CA PRO A 72 -20.39 -2.07 12.81
C PRO A 72 -20.21 -0.89 11.86
N SER A 73 -20.57 -1.07 10.58
CA SER A 73 -20.44 -0.03 9.55
C SER A 73 -21.13 1.29 9.93
N LEU A 74 -22.21 1.22 10.72
CA LEU A 74 -22.92 2.40 11.22
C LEU A 74 -22.02 3.29 12.09
N LEU A 75 -21.16 2.69 12.92
CA LEU A 75 -20.16 3.45 13.69
C LEU A 75 -19.12 4.06 12.76
N GLY A 76 -18.73 3.39 11.68
CA GLY A 76 -17.75 3.90 10.71
C GLY A 76 -18.14 5.22 10.04
N ILE A 77 -19.43 5.57 10.04
CA ILE A 77 -19.99 6.83 9.47
C ILE A 77 -19.76 8.02 10.42
N ILE A 78 -19.53 7.78 11.72
CA ILE A 78 -19.33 8.84 12.70
C ILE A 78 -18.12 9.71 12.29
N PRO A 79 -18.30 11.04 12.17
CA PRO A 79 -17.22 11.95 11.81
C PRO A 79 -16.00 11.77 12.73
N GLY A 80 -14.81 11.67 12.14
CA GLY A 80 -13.56 11.53 12.89
C GLY A 80 -13.09 10.08 13.12
N ILE A 81 -13.97 9.06 13.04
CA ILE A 81 -13.56 7.66 13.25
C ILE A 81 -12.53 7.21 12.21
N SER A 82 -12.69 7.58 10.94
CA SER A 82 -11.68 7.31 9.91
C SER A 82 -10.32 7.95 10.21
N ALA A 83 -10.30 9.19 10.71
CA ALA A 83 -9.06 9.86 11.07
C ALA A 83 -8.39 9.19 12.28
N PHE A 84 -9.17 8.81 13.30
CA PHE A 84 -8.68 8.08 14.47
C PHE A 84 -8.11 6.71 14.10
N ALA A 85 -8.85 5.91 13.33
CA ALA A 85 -8.41 4.60 12.87
C ALA A 85 -7.12 4.72 12.02
N THR A 86 -7.08 5.70 11.12
CA THR A 86 -5.88 6.01 10.32
C THR A 86 -4.69 6.38 11.19
N HIS A 87 -4.89 7.25 12.19
CA HIS A 87 -3.82 7.66 13.10
C HIS A 87 -3.29 6.46 13.89
N LYS A 88 -4.17 5.61 14.42
CA LYS A 88 -3.78 4.38 15.12
C LYS A 88 -2.99 3.45 14.21
N MET A 89 -3.45 3.20 12.98
CA MET A 89 -2.73 2.38 12.01
C MET A 89 -1.35 2.95 11.72
N LYS A 90 -1.26 4.24 11.36
CA LYS A 90 0.04 4.91 11.09
C LYS A 90 1.00 4.82 12.28
N LYS A 91 0.50 4.95 13.51
CA LYS A 91 1.31 4.80 14.72
C LYS A 91 1.85 3.38 14.90
N GLU A 92 1.06 2.35 14.62
CA GLU A 92 1.56 0.97 14.66
C GLU A 92 2.57 0.71 13.54
N MET A 93 2.38 1.31 12.37
CA MET A 93 3.31 1.22 11.25
C MET A 93 4.65 1.87 11.56
N GLU A 94 4.62 3.07 12.17
CA GLU A 94 5.83 3.78 12.63
C GLU A 94 6.61 2.95 13.65
N LYS A 95 5.94 2.26 14.58
CA LYS A 95 6.62 1.34 15.53
C LYS A 95 7.28 0.14 14.86
N LEU A 96 6.81 -0.25 13.68
CA LEU A 96 7.35 -1.34 12.89
C LEU A 96 8.34 -0.83 11.82
N ASP A 97 8.73 0.45 11.89
CA ASP A 97 9.60 1.12 10.93
C ASP A 97 9.09 1.01 9.48
N ILE A 98 7.77 1.00 9.30
CA ILE A 98 7.15 1.00 7.98
C ILE A 98 6.95 2.45 7.52
N PRO A 99 7.52 2.86 6.37
CA PRO A 99 7.46 4.25 5.91
C PRO A 99 6.04 4.66 5.47
N PRO A 100 5.74 5.98 5.46
CA PRO A 100 4.57 6.53 4.80
C PRO A 100 4.51 6.14 3.31
N VAL A 101 3.30 6.16 2.73
CA VAL A 101 3.07 5.76 1.33
C VAL A 101 3.98 6.49 0.34
N GLY A 102 4.11 7.81 0.46
CA GLY A 102 4.95 8.60 -0.45
C GLY A 102 6.43 8.18 -0.39
N GLU A 103 6.98 8.10 0.82
CA GLU A 103 8.35 7.64 1.07
C GLU A 103 8.56 6.20 0.59
N PHE A 104 7.61 5.31 0.81
CA PHE A 104 7.70 3.92 0.36
C PHE A 104 7.75 3.81 -1.17
N ILE A 105 7.01 4.66 -1.88
CA ILE A 105 7.04 4.71 -3.35
C ILE A 105 8.40 5.23 -3.83
N GLU A 106 8.94 6.26 -3.18
CA GLU A 106 10.29 6.77 -3.48
C GLU A 106 11.34 5.68 -3.26
N MET A 107 11.29 4.98 -2.12
CA MET A 107 12.17 3.84 -1.83
C MET A 107 12.08 2.73 -2.89
N LEU A 108 10.88 2.40 -3.38
CA LEU A 108 10.70 1.41 -4.43
C LEU A 108 11.30 1.87 -5.76
N SER A 109 11.11 3.14 -6.12
CA SER A 109 11.72 3.75 -7.29
C SER A 109 13.24 3.68 -7.21
N ASP A 110 13.82 4.06 -6.08
CA ASP A 110 15.26 4.03 -5.83
C ASP A 110 15.82 2.61 -5.81
N ALA A 111 15.03 1.64 -5.33
CA ALA A 111 15.34 0.22 -5.41
C ALA A 111 15.24 -0.33 -6.84
N GLY A 112 14.82 0.45 -7.83
CA GLY A 112 14.72 0.05 -9.23
C GLY A 112 13.45 -0.72 -9.60
N ALA A 113 12.35 -0.53 -8.85
CA ALA A 113 11.04 -0.98 -9.30
C ALA A 113 10.51 -0.05 -10.40
N GLU A 114 9.88 -0.61 -11.43
CA GLU A 114 9.23 0.18 -12.48
C GLU A 114 7.82 0.58 -12.03
N LEU A 115 7.54 1.88 -11.98
CA LEU A 115 6.27 2.41 -11.50
C LEU A 115 5.46 2.99 -12.67
N TYR A 116 4.23 2.52 -12.85
CA TYR A 116 3.35 2.94 -13.94
C TYR A 116 2.01 3.44 -13.42
N ALA A 117 1.49 4.49 -14.05
CA ALA A 117 0.15 5.03 -13.80
C ALA A 117 -0.75 4.74 -15.01
N CYS A 118 -1.98 4.29 -14.75
CA CYS A 118 -3.06 4.17 -15.74
C CYS A 118 -3.55 5.52 -16.26
#